data_AF-A0A8R7VC94-F1
#
_entry.id   AF-A0A8R7VC94-F1
#
_cell.length_a   1.000
_cell.length_b   1.000
_cell.length_c   1.000
_cell.angle_alpha   90.00
_cell.angle_beta   90.00
_cell.angle_gamma   90.00
#
_symmetry.space_group_name_H-M   'P 1'
#
loop_
_entity.id
_entity.type
_entity.pdbx_description
1 polymer ?
#
loop_
_entity_poly.entity_id
_entity_poly.type
_entity_poly.pdbx_seq_one_letter_code
_entity_poly.pdbx_strand_id
1 'polypeptide(L)'
;MSRDWTALLFQHAAAFLRRVCIVSGADAAVTKNYDLVIVTAGARQIPGENRLNLLQTNVPLYRKIVPSVAEHSLEALLLVVSNPVDVLTYVAWRLSSFSASRVIGCGTNLDSYRFRFLMPKHLDVNQQDVQDDNRYRQGCPFESQACRESRGTLFRRFQL
;
A
#
# COMPACT_ATOMS: atom_id res chain seq x y z
N MET A 1 15.40 -23.42 -13.06
CA MET A 1 15.24 -23.10 -11.63
C MET A 1 16.00 -21.82 -11.33
N SER A 2 15.34 -20.65 -11.33
CA SER A 2 15.99 -19.44 -10.81
C SER A 2 16.18 -19.61 -9.30
N ARG A 3 17.40 -19.32 -8.81
CA ARG A 3 17.73 -19.41 -7.39
C ARG A 3 17.27 -18.12 -6.72
N ASP A 4 16.08 -18.13 -6.12
CA ASP A 4 15.59 -17.01 -5.32
C ASP A 4 16.20 -17.06 -3.91
N TRP A 5 17.35 -16.42 -3.74
CA TRP A 5 18.09 -16.38 -2.48
C TRP A 5 17.33 -15.66 -1.36
N THR A 6 16.44 -14.72 -1.70
CA THR A 6 15.64 -14.00 -0.72
C THR A 6 14.64 -14.94 -0.04
N ALA A 7 13.95 -15.76 -0.84
CA ALA A 7 13.03 -16.77 -0.32
C ALA A 7 13.76 -17.79 0.57
N LEU A 8 14.94 -18.26 0.16
CA LEU A 8 15.75 -19.19 0.94
C LEU A 8 16.15 -18.60 2.30
N LEU A 9 16.55 -17.33 2.33
CA LEU A 9 16.90 -16.64 3.58
C LEU A 9 15.70 -16.58 4.53
N PHE A 10 14.50 -16.25 4.01
CA PHE A 10 13.30 -16.25 4.85
C PHE A 10 12.89 -17.65 5.30
N GLN A 11 13.08 -18.68 4.47
CA GLN A 11 12.82 -20.08 4.84
C GLN A 11 13.73 -20.54 5.98
N HIS A 12 15.01 -20.16 5.98
CA HIS A 12 15.90 -20.41 7.12
C HIS A 12 15.43 -19.66 8.38
N ALA A 13 14.99 -18.42 8.23
CA ALA A 13 14.45 -17.63 9.34
C ALA A 13 13.11 -18.20 9.87
N ALA A 14 12.34 -18.92 9.05
CA ALA A 14 11.08 -19.52 9.45
C ALA A 14 11.22 -20.57 10.55
N ALA A 15 12.42 -21.15 10.74
CA ALA A 15 12.71 -22.03 11.87
C ALA A 15 12.53 -21.34 13.23
N PHE A 16 12.64 -20.00 13.27
CA PHE A 16 12.47 -19.18 14.47
C PHE A 16 11.04 -18.62 14.62
N LEU A 17 10.15 -18.86 13.64
CA LEU A 17 8.78 -18.34 13.63
C LEU A 17 7.77 -19.48 13.82
N ARG A 18 6.62 -19.18 14.43
CA ARG A 18 5.55 -20.18 14.60
C ARG A 18 4.61 -20.13 13.40
N ARG A 19 4.41 -21.29 12.74
CA ARG A 19 3.43 -21.49 11.65
C ARG A 19 3.63 -20.54 10.46
N VAL A 20 4.82 -20.54 9.89
CA VAL A 20 5.13 -19.79 8.66
C VAL A 20 5.55 -20.77 7.56
N CYS A 21 4.87 -20.72 6.42
CA CYS A 21 5.26 -21.42 5.21
C CYS A 21 5.59 -20.35 4.16
N ILE A 22 6.82 -20.39 3.64
CA ILE A 22 7.29 -19.45 2.62
C ILE A 22 7.51 -20.22 1.33
N VAL A 23 6.78 -19.83 0.30
CA VAL A 23 6.92 -20.34 -1.05
C VAL A 23 7.27 -19.15 -1.95
N SER A 24 8.19 -19.36 -2.88
CA SER A 24 8.49 -18.39 -3.93
C SER A 24 8.45 -19.07 -5.28
N GLY A 25 7.98 -18.33 -6.28
CA GLY A 25 8.02 -18.74 -7.68
C GLY A 25 7.72 -17.55 -8.57
N ALA A 26 8.17 -17.65 -9.82
CA ALA A 26 7.90 -16.65 -10.84
C ALA A 26 6.46 -16.74 -11.39
N ASP A 27 5.84 -17.92 -11.25
CA ASP A 27 4.51 -18.20 -11.79
C ASP A 27 3.41 -17.73 -10.83
N ALA A 28 2.37 -17.11 -11.38
CA ALA A 28 1.20 -16.69 -10.61
C ALA A 28 0.43 -17.86 -9.99
N ALA A 29 0.66 -19.10 -10.43
CA ALA A 29 0.10 -20.30 -9.81
C ALA A 29 0.47 -20.44 -8.32
N VAL A 30 1.61 -19.87 -7.90
CA VAL A 30 1.99 -19.82 -6.49
C VAL A 30 0.99 -19.02 -5.66
N THR A 31 0.24 -18.10 -6.27
CA THR A 31 -0.75 -17.23 -5.61
C THR A 31 -2.12 -17.86 -5.40
N LYS A 32 -2.27 -19.18 -5.60
CA LYS A 32 -3.56 -19.88 -5.51
C LYS A 32 -4.08 -19.95 -4.08
N ASN A 33 -5.37 -19.67 -3.89
CA ASN A 33 -6.11 -19.77 -2.62
C ASN A 33 -5.53 -18.90 -1.48
N TYR A 34 -5.09 -17.68 -1.77
CA TYR A 34 -4.73 -16.71 -0.73
C TYR A 34 -5.88 -15.74 -0.44
N ASP A 35 -6.06 -15.39 0.84
CA ASP A 35 -7.07 -14.42 1.28
C ASP A 35 -6.66 -12.97 1.02
N LEU A 36 -5.35 -12.70 0.96
CA LEU A 36 -4.77 -11.36 0.76
C LEU A 36 -3.60 -11.43 -0.20
N VAL A 37 -3.65 -10.62 -1.26
CA VAL A 37 -2.58 -10.46 -2.24
C VAL A 37 -2.10 -9.01 -2.22
N ILE A 38 -0.81 -8.82 -1.91
CA ILE A 38 -0.19 -7.49 -1.85
C ILE A 38 0.64 -7.27 -3.11
N VAL A 39 0.29 -6.26 -3.89
CA VAL A 39 1.02 -5.87 -5.10
C VAL A 39 1.96 -4.71 -4.78
N THR A 40 3.24 -5.04 -4.69
CA THR A 40 4.34 -4.08 -4.52
C THR A 40 5.10 -3.83 -5.82
N ALA A 41 4.86 -4.63 -6.86
CA ALA A 41 5.53 -4.55 -8.15
C ALA A 41 5.21 -3.22 -8.87
N GLY A 42 6.26 -2.46 -9.18
CA GLY A 42 6.15 -1.21 -9.91
C GLY A 42 7.52 -0.71 -10.34
N ALA A 43 7.56 0.00 -11.45
CA ALA A 43 8.72 0.76 -11.88
C ALA A 43 9.02 1.86 -10.86
N ARG A 44 10.31 2.05 -10.60
CA ARG A 44 10.80 3.14 -9.76
C ARG A 44 10.84 4.41 -10.59
N GLN A 45 10.27 5.49 -10.05
CA GLN A 45 10.34 6.80 -10.69
C GLN A 45 11.80 7.25 -10.82
N ILE A 46 12.17 7.68 -12.02
CA ILE A 46 13.48 8.27 -12.30
C ILE A 46 13.39 9.79 -12.08
N PRO A 47 14.39 10.44 -11.44
CA PRO A 47 14.38 11.90 -11.28
C PRO A 47 14.23 12.61 -12.63
N GLY A 48 13.27 13.52 -12.74
CA GLY A 48 12.94 14.24 -13.99
C GLY A 48 11.96 13.50 -14.91
N GLU A 49 11.52 12.29 -14.56
CA GLU A 49 10.49 11.58 -15.31
C GLU A 49 9.09 12.14 -15.04
N ASN A 50 8.34 12.37 -16.12
CA ASN A 50 6.93 12.73 -16.04
C ASN A 50 6.10 11.61 -15.40
N ARG A 51 5.19 11.97 -14.50
CA ARG A 51 4.30 11.00 -13.82
C ARG A 51 3.48 10.14 -14.80
N LEU A 52 3.15 10.67 -15.97
CA LEU A 52 2.48 9.93 -17.04
C LEU A 52 3.34 8.80 -17.63
N ASN A 53 4.65 9.02 -17.78
CA ASN A 53 5.57 8.00 -18.31
C ASN A 53 5.73 6.84 -17.31
N LEU A 54 5.80 7.17 -16.02
CA LEU A 54 5.82 6.18 -14.95
C LEU A 54 4.55 5.30 -14.99
N LEU A 55 3.38 5.91 -15.18
CA LEU A 55 2.11 5.19 -15.35
C LEU A 55 2.10 4.29 -16.59
N GLN A 56 2.59 4.79 -17.72
CA GLN A 56 2.69 4.02 -18.97
C GLN A 56 3.58 2.78 -18.81
N THR A 57 4.59 2.84 -17.93
CA THR A 57 5.45 1.70 -17.63
C THR A 57 4.77 0.70 -16.69
N ASN A 58 4.00 1.19 -15.71
CA ASN A 58 3.34 0.35 -14.71
C ASN A 58 2.06 -0.35 -15.22
N VAL A 59 1.29 0.29 -16.10
CA VAL A 59 0.02 -0.29 -16.60
C VAL A 59 0.22 -1.64 -17.31
N PRO A 60 1.20 -1.82 -18.23
CA PRO A 60 1.48 -3.11 -18.84
C PRO A 60 1.89 -4.18 -17.83
N LEU A 61 2.62 -3.81 -16.77
CA LEU A 61 2.99 -4.72 -15.69
C LEU A 61 1.74 -5.21 -14.94
N TYR A 62 0.85 -4.30 -14.58
CA TYR A 62 -0.42 -4.63 -13.91
C TYR A 62 -1.34 -5.47 -14.80
N ARG A 63 -1.36 -5.22 -16.12
CA ARG A 63 -2.11 -6.04 -17.08
C ARG A 63 -1.66 -7.49 -17.12
N LYS A 64 -0.40 -7.79 -16.77
CA LYS A 64 0.11 -9.16 -16.69
C LYS A 64 -0.17 -9.79 -15.33
N ILE A 65 0.04 -9.03 -14.24
CA ILE A 65 -0.03 -9.57 -12.88
C ILE A 65 -1.48 -9.73 -12.41
N VAL A 66 -2.30 -8.68 -12.54
CA VAL A 66 -3.61 -8.61 -11.88
C VAL A 66 -4.60 -9.66 -12.39
N PRO A 67 -4.81 -9.85 -13.71
CA PRO A 67 -5.71 -10.89 -14.19
C PRO A 67 -5.27 -12.28 -13.77
N SER A 68 -3.96 -12.56 -13.83
CA SER A 68 -3.42 -13.86 -13.45
C SER A 68 -3.63 -14.16 -11.96
N VAL A 69 -3.49 -13.17 -11.09
CA VAL A 69 -3.83 -13.32 -9.66
C VAL A 69 -5.34 -13.54 -9.47
N ALA A 70 -6.18 -12.77 -10.16
CA ALA A 70 -7.64 -12.89 -10.06
C ALA A 70 -8.14 -14.27 -10.50
N GLU A 71 -7.52 -14.89 -11.50
CA GLU A 71 -7.82 -16.25 -11.95
C GLU A 71 -7.49 -17.33 -10.90
N HIS A 72 -6.42 -17.14 -10.13
CA HIS A 72 -5.96 -18.14 -9.15
C HIS A 72 -6.55 -17.92 -7.75
N SER A 73 -7.00 -16.71 -7.44
CA SER A 73 -7.54 -16.33 -6.13
C SER A 73 -8.74 -15.40 -6.26
N LEU A 74 -9.89 -15.99 -6.62
CA LEU A 74 -11.15 -15.28 -6.90
C LEU A 74 -11.73 -14.54 -5.69
N GLU A 75 -11.43 -14.99 -4.47
CA GLU A 75 -11.94 -14.41 -3.22
C GLU A 75 -10.89 -13.60 -2.46
N ALA A 76 -9.73 -13.30 -3.07
CA ALA A 76 -8.70 -12.50 -2.41
C ALA A 76 -9.10 -11.04 -2.20
N LEU A 77 -8.54 -10.44 -1.16
CA LEU A 77 -8.38 -8.99 -1.02
C LEU A 77 -7.11 -8.57 -1.76
N LEU A 78 -7.20 -7.55 -2.62
CA LEU A 78 -6.07 -7.00 -3.34
C LEU A 78 -5.60 -5.70 -2.68
N LEU A 79 -4.37 -5.68 -2.18
CA LEU A 79 -3.74 -4.51 -1.58
C LEU A 79 -2.66 -3.93 -2.50
N VAL A 80 -2.88 -2.73 -3.02
CA VAL A 80 -1.93 -2.04 -3.90
C VAL A 80 -1.05 -1.09 -3.08
N VAL A 81 0.26 -1.26 -3.18
CA VAL A 81 1.26 -0.42 -2.47
C VAL A 81 2.08 0.41 -3.45
N SER A 82 2.17 0.01 -4.71
CA SER A 82 2.97 0.70 -5.72
C SER A 82 2.45 2.11 -6.00
N ASN A 83 3.37 3.05 -6.24
CA ASN A 83 3.02 4.42 -6.56
C ASN A 83 2.97 4.69 -8.08
N PRO A 84 2.08 5.58 -8.56
CA PRO A 84 1.09 6.33 -7.78
C PRO A 84 -0.11 5.47 -7.37
N VAL A 85 -0.33 5.34 -6.06
CA VAL A 85 -1.21 4.32 -5.48
C VAL A 85 -2.67 4.48 -5.91
N ASP A 86 -3.19 5.70 -6.02
CA ASP A 86 -4.59 5.94 -6.36
C ASP A 86 -4.93 5.46 -7.79
N VAL A 87 -4.08 5.81 -8.75
CA VAL A 87 -4.25 5.44 -10.16
C VAL A 87 -4.03 3.94 -10.35
N LEU A 88 -3.01 3.37 -9.71
CA LEU A 88 -2.73 1.94 -9.83
C LEU A 88 -3.79 1.08 -9.12
N THR A 89 -4.39 1.57 -8.03
CA THR A 89 -5.54 0.93 -7.39
C THR A 89 -6.74 0.91 -8.32
N TYR A 90 -7.02 2.02 -9.01
CA TYR A 90 -8.08 2.06 -10.03
C TYR A 90 -7.82 1.09 -11.17
N VAL A 91 -6.59 1.05 -11.70
CA VAL A 91 -6.21 0.11 -12.77
C VAL A 91 -6.34 -1.33 -12.31
N ALA A 92 -5.89 -1.66 -11.09
CA ALA A 92 -6.01 -2.99 -10.51
C ALA A 92 -7.47 -3.41 -10.33
N TRP A 93 -8.34 -2.49 -9.87
CA TRP A 93 -9.78 -2.74 -9.78
C TRP A 93 -10.40 -3.05 -11.15
N ARG A 94 -10.07 -2.27 -12.17
CA ARG A 94 -10.59 -2.50 -13.53
C ARG A 94 -10.10 -3.79 -14.16
N LEU A 95 -8.87 -4.23 -13.86
CA LEU A 95 -8.28 -5.44 -14.43
C LEU A 95 -8.67 -6.72 -13.68
N SER A 96 -8.91 -6.65 -12.36
CA SER A 96 -9.24 -7.81 -11.54
C SER A 96 -10.70 -8.25 -11.67
N SER A 97 -11.60 -7.35 -12.11
CA SER A 97 -13.06 -7.58 -12.07
C SER A 97 -13.62 -7.87 -10.68
N PHE A 98 -12.87 -7.52 -9.62
CA PHE A 98 -13.31 -7.67 -8.24
C PHE A 98 -14.33 -6.59 -7.86
N SER A 99 -15.10 -6.85 -6.80
CA SER A 99 -15.89 -5.79 -6.16
C SER A 99 -14.96 -4.69 -5.63
N ALA A 100 -15.42 -3.44 -5.67
CA ALA A 100 -14.61 -2.31 -5.18
C ALA A 100 -14.21 -2.48 -3.70
N SER A 101 -15.01 -3.19 -2.89
CA SER A 101 -14.70 -3.53 -1.50
C SER A 101 -13.50 -4.46 -1.32
N ARG A 102 -13.06 -5.14 -2.38
CA ARG A 102 -11.95 -6.11 -2.38
C ARG A 102 -10.66 -5.54 -2.94
N VAL A 103 -10.63 -4.28 -3.36
CA VAL A 103 -9.42 -3.63 -3.89
C VAL A 103 -9.11 -2.40 -3.06
N ILE A 104 -8.02 -2.47 -2.30
CA ILE A 104 -7.60 -1.43 -1.36
C ILE A 104 -6.25 -0.88 -1.81
N GLY A 105 -6.14 0.43 -1.92
CA GLY A 105 -4.86 1.11 -2.01
C GLY A 105 -4.33 1.40 -0.62
N CYS A 106 -3.01 1.28 -0.41
CA CYS A 106 -2.37 1.72 0.83
C CYS A 106 -2.62 3.22 1.12
N GLY A 107 -2.89 3.99 0.06
CA GLY A 107 -3.24 5.41 0.14
C GLY A 107 -2.17 6.21 0.87
N THR A 108 -2.61 7.18 1.67
CA THR A 108 -1.73 8.06 2.47
C THR A 108 -1.49 7.52 3.88
N ASN A 109 -1.79 6.25 4.19
CA ASN A 109 -1.74 5.76 5.57
C ASN A 109 -0.35 5.96 6.19
N LEU A 110 0.71 5.63 5.44
CA LEU A 110 2.09 5.87 5.86
C LEU A 110 2.42 7.36 6.05
N ASP A 111 1.85 8.24 5.21
CA ASP A 111 2.09 9.68 5.31
C ASP A 111 1.37 10.30 6.52
N SER A 112 0.22 9.75 6.91
CA SER A 112 -0.45 10.12 8.16
C SER A 112 0.35 9.67 9.39
N TYR A 113 0.95 8.47 9.36
CA TYR A 113 1.89 8.05 10.40
C TYR A 113 3.13 8.94 10.47
N ARG A 114 3.73 9.30 9.32
CA ARG A 114 4.86 10.23 9.26
C ARG A 114 4.48 11.61 9.81
N PHE A 115 3.29 12.10 9.51
CA PHE A 115 2.78 13.35 10.04
C PHE A 115 2.64 13.30 11.56
N ARG A 116 1.98 12.27 12.10
CA ARG A 116 1.85 12.04 13.55
C ARG A 116 3.20 11.86 14.25
N PHE A 117 4.21 11.36 13.56
CA PHE A 117 5.56 11.24 14.12
C PHE A 117 6.31 12.58 14.20
N LEU A 118 6.12 13.46 13.22
CA LEU A 118 6.83 14.74 13.15
C LEU A 118 6.17 15.84 13.99
N MET A 119 4.83 15.85 14.09
CA MET A 119 4.07 16.86 14.84
C MET A 119 4.48 17.02 16.33
N PRO A 120 4.68 15.93 17.09
CA PRO A 120 5.17 15.93 18.48
C PRO A 120 6.54 16.59 18.69
N LYS A 121 7.36 16.70 17.65
CA LYS A 121 8.65 17.41 17.76
C LYS A 121 8.49 18.92 17.83
N HIS A 122 7.33 19.42 17.41
CA HIS A 122 7.03 20.85 17.34
C HIS A 122 5.96 21.28 18.35
N LEU A 123 5.17 20.32 18.83
CA LEU A 123 4.17 20.50 19.87
C LEU A 123 4.54 19.51 20.96
N ASP A 124 4.82 19.97 22.17
CA ASP A 124 5.20 19.15 23.34
C ASP A 124 4.03 18.24 23.79
N VAL A 125 3.65 17.30 22.93
CA VAL A 125 2.50 16.40 23.06
C VAL A 125 2.92 15.00 22.65
N ASN A 126 2.32 13.98 23.25
CA ASN A 126 2.64 12.60 22.91
C ASN A 126 2.12 12.26 21.50
N GLN A 127 2.88 11.46 20.73
CA GLN A 127 2.51 11.06 19.37
C GLN A 127 1.17 10.33 19.30
N GLN A 128 0.81 9.61 20.37
CA GLN A 128 -0.44 8.86 20.46
C GLN A 128 -1.67 9.77 20.57
N ASP A 129 -1.49 11.00 21.04
CA ASP A 129 -2.56 11.99 21.20
C ASP A 129 -2.83 12.76 19.91
N VAL A 130 -1.94 12.65 18.91
CA VAL A 130 -2.10 13.31 17.61
C VAL A 130 -3.04 12.48 16.73
N GLN A 131 -4.30 12.90 16.66
CA GLN A 131 -5.27 12.34 15.73
C GLN A 131 -5.22 13.10 14.39
N ASP A 132 -4.79 12.40 13.35
CA ASP A 132 -4.90 12.83 11.95
C ASP A 132 -6.15 12.18 11.34
N ASP A 133 -7.16 12.96 10.93
CA ASP A 133 -8.36 12.45 10.26
C ASP A 133 -8.07 12.28 8.75
N ASN A 134 -7.82 11.03 8.35
CA ASN A 134 -7.54 10.66 6.96
C ASN A 134 -8.66 11.04 5.98
N ARG A 135 -9.88 11.36 6.43
CA ARG A 135 -10.97 11.81 5.54
C ARG A 135 -10.64 13.10 4.80
N TYR A 136 -9.81 13.97 5.38
CA TYR A 136 -9.44 15.24 4.75
C TYR A 136 -8.33 15.11 3.71
N ARG A 137 -7.52 14.04 3.75
CA ARG A 137 -6.44 13.79 2.77
C ARG A 137 -6.92 13.04 1.52
N GLN A 138 -8.00 12.26 1.63
CA GLN A 138 -8.56 11.47 0.52
C GLN A 138 -9.15 12.32 -0.63
N GLY A 139 -9.29 13.64 -0.43
CA GLY A 139 -9.93 14.54 -1.40
C GLY A 139 -9.01 15.24 -2.41
N CYS A 140 -7.68 15.19 -2.25
CA CYS A 140 -6.76 15.99 -3.08
C CYS A 140 -5.62 15.13 -3.66
N PRO A 141 -5.63 14.79 -4.96
CA PRO A 141 -4.44 14.31 -5.62
C PRO A 141 -3.51 15.49 -5.92
N PHE A 142 -2.21 15.23 -5.82
CA PHE A 142 -1.12 16.11 -6.29
C PHE A 142 -0.74 17.28 -5.37
N GLU A 143 0.37 17.11 -4.63
CA GLU A 143 1.40 18.13 -4.29
C GLU A 143 1.00 19.51 -3.74
N SER A 144 -0.27 19.77 -3.46
CA SER A 144 -0.70 21.00 -2.81
C SER A 144 -0.71 20.76 -1.30
N GLN A 145 0.38 21.19 -0.67
CA GLN A 145 0.39 21.60 0.74
C GLN A 145 -0.65 22.71 0.94
N ALA A 146 -1.90 22.33 1.09
CA ALA A 146 -2.90 23.15 1.75
C ALA A 146 -3.22 22.48 3.08
N CYS A 147 -2.28 22.53 4.02
CA CYS A 147 -2.62 22.54 5.44
C CYS A 147 -3.46 23.81 5.68
N ARG A 148 -4.75 23.76 5.35
CA ARG A 148 -5.72 24.69 5.93
C ARG A 148 -5.92 24.22 7.37
N GLU A 149 -5.34 24.96 8.31
CA GLU A 149 -5.58 24.85 9.74
C GLU A 149 -7.08 24.85 10.02
N SER A 150 -7.67 23.66 10.04
CA SER A 150 -9.06 23.46 10.45
C SER A 150 -9.05 22.55 11.66
N ARG A 151 -8.89 23.22 12.81
CA ARG A 151 -9.27 22.77 14.15
C ARG A 151 -8.85 21.34 14.49
N GLY A 152 -7.57 21.18 14.87
CA GLY A 152 -7.16 20.07 15.72
C GLY A 152 -8.00 20.08 17.00
N THR A 153 -8.94 19.13 17.11
CA THR A 153 -9.80 19.01 18.28
C THR A 153 -9.03 18.25 19.35
N LEU A 154 -8.28 18.99 20.16
CA LEU A 154 -7.71 18.52 21.43
C LEU A 154 -8.84 18.35 22.45
N PHE A 155 -9.33 17.13 22.65
CA PHE A 155 -10.18 16.83 23.80
C PHE A 155 -9.30 16.72 25.06
N ARG A 156 -9.02 17.87 25.71
CA ARG A 156 -8.66 17.89 27.12
C ARG A 156 -9.92 17.61 27.93
N ARG A 157 -10.02 16.45 28.58
CA ARG A 157 -10.94 16.24 29.70
C ARG A 157 -10.12 16.01 30.96
N PHE A 158 -9.66 17.11 31.58
CA PHE A 158 -9.39 17.10 33.01
C PHE A 158 -10.75 17.05 33.70
N GLN A 159 -11.05 15.95 34.39
CA GLN A 159 -12.01 15.95 35.48
C GLN A 159 -11.20 15.79 36.77
N LEU A 160 -11.30 16.81 37.63
CA LEU A 160 -11.05 16.72 39.06
C LEU A 160 -12.02 15.70 39.68
#